data_AF-K8EWP8-F1
#
_entry.id   AF-K8EWP8-F1
#
_cell.length_a   1.000
_cell.length_b   1.000
_cell.length_c   1.000
_cell.angle_alpha   90.00
_cell.angle_beta   90.00
_cell.angle_gamma   90.00
#
_symmetry.space_group_name_H-M   'P 1'
#
loop_
_entity.id
_entity.type
_entity.pdbx_description
1 polymer ?
#
loop_
_entity_poly.entity_id
_entity_poly.type
_entity_poly.pdbx_seq_one_letter_code
_entity_poly.pdbx_strand_id
1 'polypeptide(L)'
;MSCEEYCESKGLKNGLKIERDFEGWVEEKTCKELNFAPTQEEHWQRMGVSGPREAVGRMGKAANAKEHSRKCLHTNPNMYFYRHCKPGEEPKWGPWEEDEIQLFLETAIKHGAGDNWGLFSSYIPGRVGYSCNQAYRSIMLPRGLILDDHYLMTESGKTIIRKKRTGLKKYTC
;
A
#
# COMPACT_ATOMS: atom_id res chain seq x y z
N MET A 1 -20.41 -5.70 9.55
CA MET A 1 -20.22 -7.13 9.23
C MET A 1 -18.78 -7.31 8.74
N SER A 2 -18.24 -8.52 8.81
CA SER A 2 -16.94 -8.86 8.21
C SER A 2 -17.01 -8.75 6.68
N CYS A 3 -15.85 -8.83 6.01
CA CYS A 3 -15.82 -8.85 4.55
C CYS A 3 -16.53 -10.10 4.00
N GLU A 4 -16.38 -11.26 4.64
CA GLU A 4 -17.03 -12.52 4.26
C GLU A 4 -18.56 -12.42 4.40
N GLU A 5 -19.05 -11.99 5.57
CA GLU A 5 -20.47 -11.78 5.84
C GLU A 5 -21.09 -10.77 4.84
N TYR A 6 -20.33 -9.73 4.47
CA TYR A 6 -20.77 -8.78 3.45
C TYR A 6 -20.90 -9.44 2.09
N CYS A 7 -19.90 -10.20 1.65
CA CYS A 7 -19.95 -10.90 0.36
C CYS A 7 -21.13 -11.85 0.28
N GLU A 8 -21.37 -12.64 1.34
CA GLU A 8 -22.54 -13.51 1.45
C GLU A 8 -23.85 -12.73 1.33
N SER A 9 -23.98 -11.60 2.04
CA SER A 9 -25.17 -10.75 1.98
C SER A 9 -25.44 -10.15 0.60
N LYS A 10 -24.42 -10.04 -0.25
CA LYS A 10 -24.49 -9.49 -1.61
C LYS A 10 -24.46 -10.56 -2.70
N GLY A 11 -24.36 -11.84 -2.35
CA GLY A 11 -24.19 -12.94 -3.31
C GLY A 11 -22.87 -12.88 -4.08
N LEU A 12 -21.84 -12.24 -3.50
CA LEU A 12 -20.50 -12.16 -4.09
C LEU A 12 -19.67 -13.38 -3.70
N LYS A 13 -18.79 -13.80 -4.61
CA LYS A 13 -17.80 -14.85 -4.31
C LYS A 13 -16.66 -14.26 -3.48
N ASN A 14 -16.26 -14.98 -2.44
CA ASN A 14 -15.08 -14.68 -1.65
C ASN A 14 -13.80 -14.81 -2.49
N GLY A 15 -13.06 -13.71 -2.63
CA GLY A 15 -11.78 -13.63 -3.33
C GLY A 15 -10.59 -13.93 -2.42
N LEU A 16 -9.48 -13.22 -2.66
CA LEU A 16 -8.22 -13.38 -1.93
C LEU A 16 -8.36 -12.94 -0.46
N LYS A 17 -8.04 -13.82 0.49
CA LYS A 17 -7.91 -13.42 1.90
C LYS A 17 -6.51 -12.86 2.18
N ILE A 18 -6.46 -11.66 2.73
CA ILE A 18 -5.20 -11.01 3.13
C ILE A 18 -4.90 -11.39 4.58
N GLU A 19 -3.80 -12.12 4.75
CA GLU A 19 -3.34 -12.61 6.05
C GLU A 19 -2.12 -11.84 6.59
N ARG A 20 -1.43 -11.11 5.72
CA ARG A 20 -0.21 -10.36 6.05
C ARG A 20 -0.15 -9.01 5.35
N ASP A 21 0.51 -8.08 6.04
CA ASP A 21 0.86 -6.76 5.53
C ASP A 21 1.79 -6.88 4.31
N PHE A 22 2.04 -5.78 3.60
CA PHE A 22 2.90 -5.78 2.42
C PHE A 22 4.37 -5.89 2.82
N GLU A 23 5.02 -6.96 2.36
CA GLU A 23 6.43 -7.29 2.62
C GLU A 23 7.33 -7.09 1.39
N GLY A 24 6.79 -6.55 0.30
CA GLY A 24 7.55 -6.31 -0.93
C GLY A 24 8.51 -5.13 -0.86
N TRP A 25 9.44 -5.09 -1.81
CA TRP A 25 10.30 -3.93 -2.08
C TRP A 25 9.83 -3.19 -3.34
N VAL A 26 10.57 -2.18 -3.81
CA VAL A 26 10.33 -1.53 -5.10
C VAL A 26 10.36 -2.59 -6.21
N GLU A 27 9.44 -2.52 -7.16
CA GLU A 27 9.31 -3.46 -8.27
C GLU A 27 10.64 -3.64 -9.03
N GLU A 28 10.92 -4.87 -9.49
CA GLU A 28 12.24 -5.28 -9.96
C GLU A 28 12.75 -4.47 -11.16
N LYS A 29 11.90 -4.20 -12.16
CA LYS A 29 12.25 -3.37 -13.31
C LYS A 29 12.54 -1.93 -12.85
N THR A 30 11.73 -1.40 -11.95
CA THR A 30 11.91 -0.07 -11.36
C THR A 30 13.20 0.01 -10.53
N CYS A 31 13.56 -1.05 -9.81
CA CYS A 31 14.83 -1.15 -9.12
C CYS A 31 16.02 -1.01 -10.09
N LYS A 32 15.98 -1.71 -11.22
CA LYS A 32 17.03 -1.65 -12.25
C LYS A 32 17.11 -0.27 -12.89
N GLU A 33 15.98 0.30 -13.29
CA GLU A 33 15.92 1.59 -13.98
C GLU A 33 16.36 2.76 -13.11
N LEU A 34 16.05 2.72 -11.81
CA LEU A 34 16.37 3.79 -10.87
C LEU A 34 17.56 3.48 -9.97
N ASN A 35 18.27 2.37 -10.19
CA ASN A 35 19.43 1.94 -9.40
C ASN A 35 19.14 1.80 -7.90
N PHE A 36 17.99 1.22 -7.54
CA PHE A 36 17.78 0.70 -6.18
C PHE A 36 18.56 -0.60 -5.99
N ALA A 37 18.87 -0.94 -4.74
CA ALA A 37 19.28 -2.30 -4.43
C ALA A 37 18.10 -3.27 -4.61
N PRO A 38 18.36 -4.55 -4.93
CA PRO A 38 17.32 -5.56 -5.14
C PRO A 38 16.49 -5.85 -3.89
N THR A 39 17.03 -5.62 -2.70
CA THR A 39 16.31 -5.75 -1.44
C THR A 39 16.37 -4.49 -0.61
N GLN A 40 15.44 -4.37 0.34
CA GLN A 40 15.39 -3.27 1.28
C GLN A 40 16.65 -3.21 2.17
N GLU A 41 17.10 -4.36 2.66
CA GLU A 41 18.24 -4.49 3.57
C GLU A 41 19.52 -4.02 2.90
N GLU A 42 19.75 -4.47 1.67
CA GLU A 42 20.91 -4.08 0.88
C GLU A 42 20.86 -2.58 0.56
N HIS A 43 19.67 -2.05 0.26
CA HIS A 43 19.49 -0.63 -0.03
C HIS A 43 19.90 0.25 1.16
N TRP A 44 19.47 -0.10 2.37
CA TRP A 44 19.86 0.63 3.58
C TRP A 44 21.33 0.45 3.95
N GLN A 45 21.87 -0.76 3.76
CA GLN A 45 23.30 -1.01 3.92
C GLN A 45 24.15 -0.14 3.00
N ARG A 46 23.81 -0.05 1.71
CA ARG A 46 24.49 0.81 0.72
C ARG A 46 24.44 2.29 1.10
N MET A 47 23.34 2.72 1.73
CA MET A 47 23.17 4.10 2.22
C MET A 47 23.86 4.38 3.56
N GLY A 48 24.36 3.35 4.25
CA GLY A 48 24.94 3.50 5.59
C GLY A 48 23.93 4.01 6.62
N VAL A 49 22.69 3.52 6.56
CA VAL A 49 21.58 3.86 7.47
C VAL A 49 20.88 2.58 7.93
N SER A 50 20.23 2.64 9.08
CA SER A 50 19.43 1.53 9.63
C SER A 50 18.03 1.39 9.02
N GLY A 51 17.60 2.38 8.24
CA GLY A 51 16.29 2.36 7.58
C GLY A 51 15.79 3.75 7.19
N PRO A 52 14.54 3.84 6.69
CA PRO A 52 14.02 5.06 6.08
C PRO A 52 13.89 6.22 7.08
N ARG A 53 13.65 5.94 8.37
CA ARG A 53 13.57 6.98 9.40
C ARG A 53 14.89 7.74 9.55
N GLU A 54 16.00 7.01 9.59
CA GLU A 54 17.32 7.62 9.69
C GLU A 54 17.71 8.30 8.37
N ALA A 55 17.45 7.65 7.24
CA ALA A 55 17.71 8.20 5.91
C ALA A 55 16.98 9.55 5.69
N VAL A 56 15.69 9.62 6.08
CA VAL A 56 14.90 10.85 6.02
C VAL A 56 15.36 11.88 7.06
N GLY A 57 15.79 11.43 8.24
CA GLY A 57 16.32 12.32 9.29
C GLY A 57 17.60 13.08 8.86
N ARG A 58 18.38 12.51 7.94
CA ARG A 58 19.54 13.17 7.31
C ARG A 58 19.15 14.18 6.22
N MET A 59 17.88 14.25 5.83
CA MET A 59 17.39 15.21 4.85
C MET A 59 17.15 16.59 5.47
N GLY A 60 17.43 17.64 4.70
CA GLY A 60 17.08 19.01 5.08
C GLY A 60 15.56 19.26 5.08
N LYS A 61 15.16 20.39 5.65
CA LYS A 61 13.76 20.84 5.62
C LYS A 61 13.28 21.04 4.17
N ALA A 62 12.00 20.81 3.95
CA ALA A 62 11.32 21.09 2.68
C ALA A 62 10.18 22.09 2.93
N ALA A 63 9.76 22.83 1.89
CA ALA A 63 8.72 23.84 2.05
C ALA A 63 7.34 23.22 2.30
N ASN A 64 7.08 22.03 1.75
CA ASN A 64 5.83 21.30 1.96
C ASN A 64 5.99 19.78 1.80
N ALA A 65 4.93 19.03 2.16
CA ALA A 65 4.93 17.56 2.12
C ALA A 65 5.12 16.98 0.71
N LYS A 66 4.65 17.67 -0.34
CA LYS A 66 4.81 17.22 -1.73
C LYS A 66 6.26 17.35 -2.19
N GLU A 67 6.91 18.46 -1.86
CA GLU A 67 8.34 18.66 -2.11
C GLU A 67 9.19 17.70 -1.28
N HIS A 68 8.83 17.49 -0.01
CA HIS A 68 9.52 16.54 0.87
C HIS A 68 9.50 15.12 0.28
N SER A 69 8.30 14.60 -0.03
CA SER A 69 8.15 13.28 -0.66
C SER A 69 8.90 13.14 -1.98
N ARG A 70 8.99 14.20 -2.80
CA ARG A 70 9.76 14.18 -4.06
C ARG A 70 11.25 13.93 -3.82
N LYS A 71 11.80 14.42 -2.71
CA LYS A 71 13.20 14.18 -2.31
C LYS A 71 13.41 12.79 -1.69
N CYS A 72 12.34 12.07 -1.38
CA CYS A 72 12.41 10.80 -0.67
C CYS A 72 12.64 9.57 -1.56
N LEU A 73 12.88 9.72 -2.88
CA LEU A 73 12.93 8.59 -3.81
C LEU A 73 13.81 7.42 -3.28
N HIS A 74 15.05 7.70 -2.88
CA HIS A 74 15.94 6.68 -2.33
C HIS A 74 15.93 6.60 -0.80
N THR A 75 15.62 7.68 -0.07
CA THR A 75 15.66 7.67 1.40
C THR A 75 14.41 7.03 2.01
N ASN A 76 13.27 7.14 1.35
CA ASN A 76 12.01 6.51 1.73
C ASN A 76 11.13 6.33 0.47
N PRO A 77 11.38 5.28 -0.33
CA PRO A 77 10.65 5.04 -1.57
C PRO A 77 9.15 4.89 -1.35
N ASN A 78 8.71 4.30 -0.23
CA ASN A 78 7.30 4.25 0.13
C ASN A 78 6.68 5.66 0.18
N MET A 79 7.36 6.63 0.80
CA MET A 79 6.87 8.01 0.87
C MET A 79 6.85 8.71 -0.50
N TYR A 80 7.82 8.41 -1.36
CA TYR A 80 7.86 8.93 -2.73
C TYR A 80 6.69 8.37 -3.56
N PHE A 81 6.62 7.05 -3.70
CA PHE A 81 5.64 6.38 -4.56
C PHE A 81 4.20 6.52 -4.06
N TYR A 82 4.01 6.84 -2.78
CA TYR A 82 2.68 7.18 -2.27
C TYR A 82 2.04 8.38 -2.98
N ARG A 83 2.87 9.30 -3.50
CA ARG A 83 2.42 10.58 -4.07
C ARG A 83 2.84 10.81 -5.52
N HIS A 84 3.87 10.10 -5.99
CA HIS A 84 4.47 10.31 -7.29
C HIS A 84 4.59 8.97 -8.02
N CYS A 85 4.34 8.95 -9.32
CA CYS A 85 4.71 7.79 -10.16
C CYS A 85 6.23 7.71 -10.29
N LYS A 86 6.71 6.63 -10.90
CA LYS A 86 8.11 6.50 -11.28
C LYS A 86 8.55 7.73 -12.12
N PRO A 87 9.76 8.28 -11.93
CA PRO A 87 10.28 9.32 -12.82
C PRO A 87 10.18 8.91 -14.29
N GLY A 88 9.62 9.79 -15.12
CA GLY A 88 9.41 9.52 -16.56
C GLY A 88 8.16 8.69 -16.88
N GLU A 89 7.37 8.30 -15.89
CA GLU A 89 6.09 7.62 -16.08
C GLU A 89 4.92 8.59 -15.97
N GLU A 90 4.00 8.50 -16.92
CA GLU A 90 2.79 9.33 -16.93
C GLU A 90 1.75 8.81 -15.92
N PRO A 91 1.21 9.67 -15.04
CA PRO A 91 0.19 9.28 -14.09
C PRO A 91 -1.14 8.99 -14.78
N LYS A 92 -1.77 7.88 -14.41
CA LYS A 92 -3.12 7.51 -14.83
C LYS A 92 -4.17 8.06 -13.88
N TRP A 93 -5.05 8.88 -14.42
CA TRP A 93 -6.20 9.45 -13.72
C TRP A 93 -7.49 8.76 -14.16
N GLY A 94 -8.48 8.71 -13.27
CA GLY A 94 -9.79 8.14 -13.59
C GLY A 94 -9.97 6.69 -13.09
N PRO A 95 -10.99 5.99 -13.62
CA PRO A 95 -11.42 4.68 -13.13
C PRO A 95 -10.30 3.64 -13.27
N TRP A 96 -10.38 2.58 -12.47
CA TRP A 96 -9.46 1.44 -12.56
C TRP A 96 -9.95 0.47 -13.62
N GLU A 97 -9.09 0.16 -14.57
CA GLU A 97 -9.34 -0.83 -15.60
C GLU A 97 -9.15 -2.26 -15.03
N GLU A 98 -9.77 -3.26 -15.67
CA GLU A 98 -9.72 -4.64 -15.15
C GLU A 98 -8.32 -5.27 -15.20
N ASP A 99 -7.45 -4.83 -16.13
CA ASP A 99 -6.04 -5.24 -16.17
C ASP A 99 -5.24 -4.68 -14.97
N GLU A 100 -5.51 -3.42 -14.58
CA GLU A 100 -4.93 -2.82 -13.37
C GLU A 100 -5.40 -3.53 -12.11
N ILE A 101 -6.67 -3.94 -12.07
CA ILE A 101 -7.22 -4.73 -10.96
C ILE A 101 -6.56 -6.11 -10.87
N GLN A 102 -6.38 -6.78 -12.00
CA GLN A 102 -5.69 -8.06 -12.06
C GLN A 102 -4.25 -7.94 -11.53
N LEU A 103 -3.51 -6.93 -11.97
CA LEU A 103 -2.14 -6.67 -11.52
C LEU A 103 -2.08 -6.34 -10.01
N PHE A 104 -3.09 -5.64 -9.49
CA PHE A 104 -3.24 -5.40 -8.05
C PHE A 104 -3.38 -6.72 -7.29
N LEU A 105 -4.26 -7.61 -7.74
CA LEU A 105 -4.48 -8.92 -7.10
C LEU A 105 -3.22 -9.78 -7.15
N GLU A 106 -2.53 -9.83 -8.29
CA GLU A 106 -1.26 -10.55 -8.43
C GLU A 106 -0.19 -10.04 -7.48
N THR A 107 -0.09 -8.72 -7.35
CA THR A 107 0.83 -8.07 -6.41
C THR A 107 0.48 -8.44 -4.98
N ALA A 108 -0.81 -8.40 -4.61
CA ALA A 108 -1.29 -8.74 -3.28
C ALA A 108 -1.06 -10.22 -2.93
N ILE A 109 -1.26 -11.13 -3.88
CA ILE A 109 -0.97 -12.57 -3.72
C ILE A 109 0.51 -12.77 -3.41
N LYS A 110 1.39 -12.10 -4.17
CA LYS A 110 2.83 -12.31 -4.08
C LYS A 110 3.44 -11.68 -2.83
N HIS A 111 3.01 -10.46 -2.49
CA HIS A 111 3.69 -9.61 -1.53
C HIS A 111 2.87 -9.26 -0.28
N GLY A 112 1.60 -9.65 -0.20
CA GLY A 112 0.67 -9.15 0.81
C GLY A 112 0.09 -7.79 0.44
N ALA A 113 -0.76 -7.24 1.30
CA ALA A 113 -1.38 -5.93 1.12
C ALA A 113 -1.87 -5.38 2.47
N GLY A 114 -2.26 -4.11 2.52
CA GLY A 114 -2.84 -3.49 3.71
C GLY A 114 -2.07 -2.27 4.21
N ASP A 115 -0.78 -2.20 3.92
CA ASP A 115 0.11 -1.08 4.23
C ASP A 115 1.10 -0.80 3.08
N ASN A 116 2.09 0.07 3.33
CA ASN A 116 3.18 0.39 2.39
C ASN A 116 2.75 0.64 0.94
N TRP A 117 1.61 1.31 0.78
CA TRP A 117 0.97 1.52 -0.52
C TRP A 117 1.84 2.20 -1.57
N GLY A 118 2.85 2.98 -1.16
CA GLY A 118 3.82 3.52 -2.11
C GLY A 118 4.66 2.42 -2.74
N LEU A 119 5.26 1.54 -1.93
CA LEU A 119 6.01 0.40 -2.48
C LEU A 119 5.10 -0.51 -3.32
N PHE A 120 3.90 -0.80 -2.81
CA PHE A 120 2.89 -1.57 -3.55
C PHE A 120 2.59 -0.96 -4.92
N SER A 121 2.44 0.37 -5.00
CA SER A 121 2.13 1.04 -6.27
C SER A 121 3.24 0.97 -7.32
N SER A 122 4.49 0.67 -6.94
CA SER A 122 5.57 0.48 -7.92
C SER A 122 5.33 -0.71 -8.86
N TYR A 123 4.43 -1.63 -8.49
CA TYR A 123 4.01 -2.77 -9.31
C TYR A 123 2.85 -2.45 -10.25
N ILE A 124 2.23 -1.26 -10.15
CA ILE A 124 1.04 -0.88 -10.94
C ILE A 124 1.34 0.39 -11.74
N PRO A 125 1.76 0.24 -13.01
CA PRO A 125 2.20 1.36 -13.83
C PRO A 125 1.19 2.51 -13.90
N GLY A 126 1.68 3.72 -13.67
CA GLY A 126 0.89 4.95 -13.71
C GLY A 126 -0.01 5.20 -12.49
N ARG A 127 -0.10 4.27 -11.52
CA ARG A 127 -0.82 4.47 -10.27
C ARG A 127 0.13 4.82 -9.12
N VAL A 128 -0.33 5.66 -8.22
CA VAL A 128 0.40 6.04 -6.99
C VAL A 128 -0.19 5.34 -5.77
N GLY A 129 0.57 5.26 -4.68
CA GLY A 129 0.13 4.56 -3.48
C GLY A 129 -1.15 5.11 -2.85
N TYR A 130 -1.40 6.42 -2.93
CA TYR A 130 -2.69 6.97 -2.53
C TYR A 130 -3.85 6.36 -3.33
N SER A 131 -3.68 6.19 -4.65
CA SER A 131 -4.69 5.57 -5.52
C SER A 131 -4.90 4.10 -5.16
N CYS A 132 -3.82 3.35 -4.90
CA CYS A 132 -3.89 1.94 -4.52
C CYS A 132 -4.61 1.74 -3.18
N ASN A 133 -4.31 2.56 -2.17
CA ASN A 133 -5.00 2.54 -0.88
C ASN A 133 -6.50 2.84 -1.02
N GLN A 134 -6.85 3.81 -1.85
CA GLN A 134 -8.25 4.13 -2.12
C GLN A 134 -8.94 2.97 -2.84
N ALA A 135 -8.34 2.43 -3.90
CA ALA A 135 -8.86 1.30 -4.66
C ALA A 135 -9.06 0.04 -3.82
N TYR A 136 -8.14 -0.24 -2.89
CA TYR A 136 -8.29 -1.33 -1.94
C TYR A 136 -9.63 -1.24 -1.19
N ARG A 137 -9.95 -0.05 -0.70
CA ARG A 137 -11.15 0.21 0.11
C ARG A 137 -12.43 0.42 -0.70
N SER A 138 -12.34 1.00 -1.89
CA SER A 138 -13.54 1.35 -2.69
C SER A 138 -13.84 0.38 -3.83
N ILE A 139 -12.89 -0.49 -4.18
CA ILE A 139 -13.01 -1.42 -5.31
C ILE A 139 -12.77 -2.86 -4.84
N MET A 140 -11.61 -3.14 -4.25
CA MET A 140 -11.21 -4.53 -3.95
C MET A 140 -12.10 -5.18 -2.89
N LEU A 141 -12.26 -4.53 -1.73
CA LEU A 141 -13.11 -5.04 -0.65
C LEU A 141 -14.60 -5.06 -1.04
N PRO A 142 -15.20 -3.98 -1.59
CA PRO A 142 -16.62 -3.98 -1.92
C PRO A 142 -17.02 -4.92 -3.07
N ARG A 143 -16.09 -5.26 -3.98
CA ARG A 143 -16.32 -6.27 -5.02
C ARG A 143 -16.09 -7.71 -4.54
N GLY A 144 -15.65 -7.90 -3.30
CA GLY A 144 -15.29 -9.22 -2.76
C GLY A 144 -14.02 -9.82 -3.38
N LEU A 145 -13.24 -9.05 -4.14
CA LEU A 145 -12.00 -9.52 -4.76
C LEU A 145 -10.91 -9.76 -3.71
N ILE A 146 -10.94 -8.97 -2.65
CA ILE A 146 -10.09 -9.12 -1.47
C ILE A 146 -10.98 -9.17 -0.23
N LEU A 147 -10.56 -9.97 0.75
CA LEU A 147 -11.11 -10.05 2.11
C LEU A 147 -10.00 -9.71 3.10
N ASP A 148 -10.28 -8.78 4.02
CA ASP A 148 -9.32 -8.34 5.03
C ASP A 148 -10.03 -8.13 6.37
N ASP A 149 -9.58 -8.87 7.39
CA ASP A 149 -10.19 -8.87 8.73
C ASP A 149 -9.91 -7.58 9.52
N HIS A 150 -9.00 -6.73 9.04
CA HIS A 150 -8.81 -5.37 9.54
C HIS A 150 -9.93 -4.43 9.15
N TYR A 151 -10.76 -4.80 8.18
CA TYR A 151 -11.88 -3.99 7.72
C TYR A 151 -13.22 -4.64 8.07
N LEU A 152 -14.16 -3.80 8.46
CA LEU A 152 -15.56 -4.10 8.54
C LEU A 152 -16.29 -3.42 7.38
N MET A 153 -17.34 -4.06 6.90
CA MET A 153 -18.19 -3.53 5.84
C MET A 153 -19.52 -3.06 6.42
N THR A 154 -20.00 -1.92 5.90
CA THR A 154 -21.40 -1.52 6.04
C THR A 154 -22.25 -2.25 5.01
N GLU A 155 -23.56 -2.29 5.21
CA GLU A 155 -24.50 -2.85 4.24
C GLU A 155 -24.45 -2.13 2.87
N SER A 156 -24.09 -0.83 2.88
CA SER A 156 -23.88 -0.02 1.67
C SER A 156 -22.54 -0.25 0.97
N GLY A 157 -21.68 -1.14 1.47
CA GLY A 157 -20.36 -1.42 0.89
C GLY A 157 -19.25 -0.46 1.27
N LYS A 158 -19.46 0.40 2.29
CA LYS A 158 -18.41 1.27 2.82
C LYS A 158 -17.53 0.49 3.79
N THR A 159 -16.22 0.63 3.62
CA THR A 159 -15.22 0.05 4.53
C THR A 159 -15.02 0.91 5.77
N ILE A 160 -14.92 0.26 6.93
CA ILE A 160 -14.60 0.86 8.23
C ILE A 160 -13.44 0.07 8.83
N ILE A 161 -12.36 0.75 9.23
CA ILE A 161 -11.24 0.08 9.90
C ILE A 161 -11.72 -0.44 11.26
N ARG A 162 -11.47 -1.72 11.52
CA ARG A 162 -11.71 -2.35 12.81
C ARG A 162 -10.71 -1.77 13.82
N LYS A 163 -11.18 -0.85 14.68
CA LYS A 163 -10.36 -0.38 15.80
C LYS A 163 -10.00 -1.58 16.67
N LYS A 164 -8.71 -1.75 17.02
CA LYS A 164 -8.33 -2.64 18.13
C LYS A 164 -9.19 -2.23 19.34
N ARG A 165 -9.82 -3.19 20.04
CA ARG A 165 -10.47 -2.93 21.32
C ARG A 165 -9.43 -2.22 22.19
N THR A 166 -9.66 -0.94 22.52
CA THR A 166 -8.91 -0.26 23.57
C THR A 166 -9.04 -1.14 24.80
N GLY A 167 -7.92 -1.69 25.25
CA GLY A 167 -7.91 -2.62 26.37
C GLY A 167 -8.69 -2.03 27.54
N LEU A 168 -9.60 -2.84 28.10
CA LEU A 168 -10.09 -2.65 29.45
C LEU A 168 -8.82 -2.48 30.30
N LYS A 169 -8.58 -1.28 30.86
CA LYS A 169 -7.58 -1.15 31.93
C LYS A 169 -8.07 -2.08 33.04
N LYS A 170 -7.40 -3.22 33.22
CA LYS A 170 -7.55 -4.00 34.44
C LYS A 170 -6.96 -3.13 35.55
N TYR A 171 -7.82 -2.37 36.21
CA TYR A 171 -7.53 -1.91 37.56
C TYR A 171 -7.66 -3.15 38.44
N THR A 172 -6.52 -3.79 38.73
CA THR A 172 -6.41 -4.63 39.92
C THR A 172 -6.12 -3.71 41.08
N CYS A 173 -7.00 -3.78 42.08
CA CYS A 173 -6.96 -3.11 43.37
C CYS A 173 -5.67 -3.45 44.14
#